data_AF-A0A6N8FF68-F1
#
_entry.id   AF-A0A6N8FF68-F1
#
_cell.length_a   1.000
_cell.length_b   1.000
_cell.length_c   1.000
_cell.angle_alpha   90.00
_cell.angle_beta   90.00
_cell.angle_gamma   90.00
#
_symmetry.space_group_name_H-M   'P 1'
#
loop_
_entity.id
_entity.type
_entity.pdbx_description
1 polymer ?
#
loop_
_entity_poly.entity_id
_entity_poly.type
_entity_poly.pdbx_seq_one_letter_code
_entity_poly.pdbx_strand_id
1 'polypeptide(L)'
;MLNKEYYKLSELKKLGTLTDEDVHYFLERRELPLIFFRLDSLFILGKGDPFSFTGHCYAFYSGLVELDHTLDECFIENNFLEFGYCSLLELDRLDIVESECPTALVPPNMFFKNWESKFEIDINIDSYFAMENLTKTRIETDETLPKDEFVSGHECKNTKLHFSQTLYKYDLNDLIIYNKDLMRLGIIEKQKTSRPPSAASLNVRSKYTEKISLMTDNLDRVLARIITTKNNPSLEVIFRYLITDFEKEDREFDTENILTDVTNNELVYIKHNGEPKTIGKSTVGQHNSRIRKVLGLNKK
;
A
#
# COMPACT_ATOMS: atom_id res chain seq x y z
N MET A 1 -8.83 17.66 -0.58
CA MET A 1 -8.01 16.80 0.30
C MET A 1 -6.89 17.63 0.91
N LEU A 2 -6.72 17.56 2.23
CA LEU A 2 -5.54 18.09 2.93
C LEU A 2 -4.29 17.45 2.31
N ASN A 3 -3.26 18.23 1.96
CA ASN A 3 -2.07 17.71 1.29
C ASN A 3 -1.15 16.96 2.29
N LYS A 4 -1.64 15.86 2.89
CA LYS A 4 -0.84 14.98 3.75
C LYS A 4 0.02 14.06 2.89
N GLU A 5 1.19 13.70 3.41
CA GLU A 5 2.09 12.71 2.79
C GLU A 5 1.48 11.31 2.78
N TYR A 6 0.74 10.96 3.84
CA TYR A 6 0.02 9.72 3.98
C TYR A 6 -1.30 9.92 4.75
N TYR A 7 -2.18 8.93 4.65
CA TYR A 7 -3.49 8.92 5.31
C TYR A 7 -3.70 7.60 6.02
N LYS A 8 -4.46 7.63 7.11
CA LYS A 8 -4.94 6.41 7.76
C LYS A 8 -6.16 5.88 7.00
N LEU A 9 -6.29 4.57 6.83
CA LEU A 9 -7.41 3.98 6.08
C LEU A 9 -8.76 4.39 6.65
N SER A 10 -8.89 4.43 7.98
CA SER A 10 -10.12 4.91 8.64
C SER A 10 -10.48 6.36 8.30
N GLU A 11 -9.52 7.23 7.96
CA GLU A 11 -9.81 8.58 7.44
C GLU A 11 -10.36 8.51 6.01
N LEU A 12 -9.77 7.68 5.16
CA LEU A 12 -10.17 7.53 3.75
C LEU A 12 -11.56 6.89 3.61
N LYS A 13 -11.89 5.92 4.47
CA LYS A 13 -13.24 5.35 4.57
C LYS A 13 -14.29 6.38 4.93
N LYS A 14 -13.99 7.24 5.92
CA LYS A 14 -14.90 8.34 6.33
C LYS A 14 -15.15 9.34 5.20
N LEU A 15 -14.18 9.50 4.30
CA LEU A 15 -14.30 10.35 3.11
C LEU A 15 -14.95 9.63 1.92
N GLY A 16 -15.36 8.37 2.05
CA GLY A 16 -15.91 7.56 0.96
C GLY A 16 -14.92 7.29 -0.18
N THR A 17 -13.62 7.43 0.09
CA THR A 17 -12.56 7.32 -0.92
C THR A 17 -12.13 5.88 -1.18
N LEU A 18 -12.24 5.02 -0.16
CA LEU A 18 -11.90 3.59 -0.21
C LEU A 18 -12.86 2.78 0.66
N THR A 19 -13.17 1.56 0.22
CA THR A 19 -13.82 0.52 1.04
C THR A 19 -12.81 -0.54 1.49
N ASP A 20 -13.24 -1.46 2.36
CA ASP A 20 -12.40 -2.60 2.76
C ASP A 20 -12.10 -3.53 1.57
N GLU A 21 -13.09 -3.75 0.70
CA GLU A 21 -12.92 -4.57 -0.50
C GLU A 21 -11.92 -3.95 -1.49
N ASP A 22 -11.91 -2.63 -1.64
CA ASP A 22 -10.88 -1.96 -2.46
C ASP A 22 -9.49 -2.22 -1.91
N VAL A 23 -9.31 -2.13 -0.58
CA VAL A 23 -8.01 -2.36 0.06
C VAL A 23 -7.58 -3.81 -0.08
N HIS A 24 -8.46 -4.77 0.19
CA HIS A 24 -8.19 -6.20 -0.03
C HIS A 24 -7.75 -6.47 -1.47
N TYR A 25 -8.47 -5.93 -2.45
CA TYR A 25 -8.11 -6.06 -3.85
C TYR A 25 -6.68 -5.55 -4.17
N PHE A 26 -6.28 -4.43 -3.58
CA PHE A 26 -4.93 -3.89 -3.79
C PHE A 26 -3.85 -4.67 -3.04
N LEU A 27 -4.16 -5.23 -1.86
CA LEU A 27 -3.24 -6.10 -1.12
C LEU A 27 -3.04 -7.43 -1.85
N GLU A 28 -4.10 -8.08 -2.34
CA GLU A 28 -4.02 -9.33 -3.13
C GLU A 28 -3.12 -9.18 -4.37
N ARG A 29 -3.16 -8.01 -5.00
CA ARG A 29 -2.34 -7.69 -6.18
C ARG A 29 -0.93 -7.19 -5.83
N ARG A 30 -0.60 -7.09 -4.54
CA ARG A 30 0.65 -6.52 -4.02
C ARG A 30 0.88 -5.09 -4.54
N GLU A 31 -0.21 -4.36 -4.73
CA GLU A 31 -0.19 -2.97 -5.17
C GLU A 31 -0.25 -2.00 -4.01
N LEU A 32 -0.59 -2.46 -2.80
CA LEU A 32 -0.42 -1.72 -1.55
C LEU A 32 0.45 -2.51 -0.57
N PRO A 33 1.42 -1.86 0.09
CA PRO A 33 2.16 -2.47 1.20
C PRO A 33 1.38 -2.36 2.52
N LEU A 34 1.69 -3.28 3.45
CA LEU A 34 1.17 -3.27 4.81
C LEU A 34 1.99 -2.31 5.69
N ILE A 35 1.61 -1.03 5.71
CA ILE A 35 2.33 0.02 6.44
C ILE A 35 1.51 0.53 7.64
N PHE A 36 2.17 0.70 8.78
CA PHE A 36 1.56 1.15 10.03
C PHE A 36 2.42 2.19 10.73
N PHE A 37 1.81 3.03 11.56
CA PHE A 37 2.55 4.00 12.37
C PHE A 37 2.85 3.45 13.77
N ARG A 38 4.09 3.60 14.23
CA ARG A 38 4.56 3.17 15.56
C ARG A 38 4.96 4.37 16.41
N LEU A 39 4.55 4.34 17.67
CA LEU A 39 4.87 5.38 18.65
C LEU A 39 5.82 4.82 19.70
N ASP A 40 6.93 5.53 19.93
CA ASP A 40 7.89 5.31 21.02
C ASP A 40 8.19 3.84 21.35
N SER A 41 8.44 3.05 20.30
CA SER A 41 8.60 1.60 20.42
C SER A 41 10.08 1.24 20.43
N LEU A 42 10.46 0.29 21.28
CA LEU A 42 11.83 -0.23 21.36
C LEU A 42 11.97 -1.44 20.43
N PHE A 43 12.98 -1.41 19.57
CA PHE A 43 13.29 -2.47 18.62
C PHE A 43 14.71 -2.97 18.80
N ILE A 44 14.92 -4.23 18.46
CA ILE A 44 16.23 -4.77 18.10
C ILE A 44 16.36 -4.71 16.60
N LEU A 45 17.41 -4.05 16.11
CA LEU A 45 17.76 -4.06 14.70
C LEU A 45 18.70 -5.22 14.43
N GLY A 46 18.44 -5.93 13.35
CA GLY A 46 19.14 -7.15 13.04
C GLY A 46 18.99 -7.59 11.59
N LYS A 47 19.78 -8.59 11.20
CA LYS A 47 19.60 -9.27 9.91
C LYS A 47 18.92 -10.61 10.16
N GLY A 48 17.80 -10.81 9.48
CA GLY A 48 17.15 -12.11 9.39
C GLY A 48 17.71 -12.90 8.22
N ASP A 49 18.04 -14.16 8.46
CA ASP A 49 18.07 -15.20 7.46
C ASP A 49 16.89 -16.17 7.72
N PRO A 50 16.56 -17.09 6.80
CA PRO A 50 15.37 -17.93 6.94
C PRO A 50 15.33 -18.79 8.22
N PHE A 51 16.44 -18.93 8.95
CA PHE A 51 16.56 -19.83 10.09
C PHE A 51 17.10 -19.14 11.35
N SER A 52 17.47 -17.87 11.28
CA SER A 52 18.07 -17.15 12.40
C SER A 52 18.07 -15.65 12.21
N PHE A 53 18.16 -14.96 13.34
CA PHE A 53 18.31 -13.51 13.40
C PHE A 53 19.65 -13.17 14.07
N THR A 54 20.36 -12.19 13.52
CA THR A 54 21.58 -11.62 14.13
C THR A 54 21.26 -10.22 14.58
N GLY A 55 21.28 -9.97 15.90
CA GLY A 55 21.04 -8.65 16.48
C GLY A 55 22.26 -7.74 16.39
N HIS A 56 22.05 -6.44 16.28
CA HIS A 56 23.11 -5.45 16.12
C HIS A 56 23.04 -4.31 17.13
N CYS A 57 21.84 -3.81 17.42
CA CYS A 57 21.62 -2.74 18.38
C CYS A 57 20.15 -2.68 18.83
N TYR A 58 19.92 -1.98 19.95
CA TYR A 58 18.61 -1.51 20.37
C TYR A 58 18.39 -0.08 19.89
N ALA A 59 17.20 0.18 19.39
CA ALA A 59 16.81 1.50 18.95
C ALA A 59 15.39 1.84 19.39
N PHE A 60 15.18 3.07 19.84
CA PHE A 60 13.87 3.66 19.91
C PHE A 60 13.47 4.15 18.52
N TYR A 61 12.21 3.97 18.19
CA TYR A 61 11.67 4.38 16.91
C TYR A 61 10.24 4.87 17.05
N SER A 62 9.96 6.02 16.42
CA SER A 62 8.59 6.50 16.24
C SER A 62 8.35 6.95 14.81
N GLY A 63 7.85 6.04 13.98
CA GLY A 63 7.62 6.29 12.57
C GLY A 63 6.85 5.19 11.90
N LEU A 64 6.87 5.19 10.57
CA LEU A 64 6.21 4.18 9.75
C LEU A 64 7.00 2.88 9.73
N VAL A 65 6.31 1.75 9.85
CA VAL A 65 6.87 0.41 9.70
C VAL A 65 6.11 -0.33 8.61
N GLU A 66 6.80 -1.22 7.91
CA GLU A 66 6.25 -2.09 6.88
C GLU A 66 6.33 -3.55 7.33
N LEU A 67 5.24 -4.29 7.13
CA LEU A 67 5.21 -5.73 7.34
C LEU A 67 5.54 -6.45 6.03
N ASP A 68 6.12 -7.64 6.15
CA ASP A 68 6.47 -8.45 4.99
C ASP A 68 5.22 -8.91 4.22
N HIS A 69 5.25 -8.76 2.89
CA HIS A 69 4.17 -9.17 1.98
C HIS A 69 3.78 -10.65 2.04
N THR A 70 4.64 -11.52 2.59
CA THR A 70 4.29 -12.92 2.89
C THR A 70 3.15 -13.04 3.91
N LEU A 71 2.83 -11.95 4.61
CA LEU A 71 1.76 -11.87 5.61
C LEU A 71 0.43 -11.36 5.01
N ASP A 72 0.40 -10.94 3.75
CA ASP A 72 -0.76 -10.33 3.10
C ASP A 72 -2.00 -11.22 3.19
N GLU A 73 -1.88 -12.51 2.87
CA GLU A 73 -3.01 -13.47 2.87
C GLU A 73 -3.64 -13.58 4.26
N CYS A 74 -2.82 -13.80 5.29
CA CYS A 74 -3.28 -13.89 6.68
C CYS A 74 -3.93 -12.58 7.15
N PHE A 75 -3.36 -11.43 6.75
CA PHE A 75 -3.91 -10.12 7.09
C PHE A 75 -5.25 -9.86 6.42
N ILE A 76 -5.41 -10.22 5.14
CA ILE A 76 -6.66 -10.08 4.37
C ILE A 76 -7.77 -10.95 4.99
N GLU A 77 -7.48 -12.20 5.34
CA GLU A 77 -8.46 -13.12 5.92
C GLU A 77 -9.01 -12.62 7.27
N ASN A 78 -8.15 -12.05 8.11
CA ASN A 78 -8.49 -11.71 9.48
C ASN A 78 -8.80 -10.22 9.70
N ASN A 79 -8.45 -9.34 8.76
CA ASN A 79 -8.42 -7.86 8.91
C ASN A 79 -7.51 -7.35 10.04
N PHE A 80 -6.70 -8.22 10.62
CA PHE A 80 -5.66 -7.88 11.58
C PHE A 80 -4.55 -8.92 11.53
N LEU A 81 -3.40 -8.59 12.10
CA LEU A 81 -2.30 -9.53 12.31
C LEU A 81 -1.62 -9.24 13.64
N GLU A 82 -1.30 -10.30 14.39
CA GLU A 82 -0.42 -10.21 15.56
C GLU A 82 0.98 -10.64 15.13
N PHE A 83 1.92 -9.69 15.12
CA PHE A 83 3.27 -9.94 14.61
C PHE A 83 4.30 -9.08 15.34
N GLY A 84 5.56 -9.52 15.32
CA GLY A 84 6.63 -8.85 16.07
C GLY A 84 7.86 -8.49 15.25
N TYR A 85 7.83 -8.69 13.93
CA TYR A 85 8.91 -8.31 13.02
C TYR A 85 8.40 -7.30 11.98
N CYS A 86 9.22 -6.32 11.63
CA CYS A 86 8.87 -5.33 10.61
C CYS A 86 10.15 -4.73 10.00
N SER A 87 9.97 -3.99 8.91
CA SER A 87 10.97 -3.08 8.36
C SER A 87 10.65 -1.66 8.80
N LEU A 88 11.67 -0.91 9.23
CA LEU A 88 11.51 0.50 9.57
C LEU A 88 11.71 1.35 8.32
N LEU A 89 10.95 2.44 8.16
CA LEU A 89 10.94 3.23 6.92
C LEU A 89 11.59 4.62 7.03
N GLU A 90 11.71 5.18 8.23
CA GLU A 90 12.13 6.58 8.45
C GLU A 90 13.37 6.66 9.35
N LEU A 91 14.57 6.48 8.77
CA LEU A 91 15.84 6.42 9.53
C LEU A 91 16.08 7.63 10.44
N ASP A 92 15.63 8.82 10.04
CA ASP A 92 15.76 10.06 10.81
C ASP A 92 14.95 10.08 12.12
N ARG A 93 14.08 9.08 12.32
CA ARG A 93 13.27 8.89 13.54
C ARG A 93 13.75 7.75 14.42
N LEU A 94 14.94 7.25 14.12
CA LEU A 94 15.59 6.17 14.84
C LEU A 94 16.62 6.75 15.82
N ASP A 95 16.51 6.38 17.09
CA ASP A 95 17.49 6.72 18.12
C ASP A 95 18.13 5.45 18.66
N ILE A 96 19.42 5.24 18.42
CA ILE A 96 20.13 4.09 18.98
C ILE A 96 20.32 4.29 20.48
N VAL A 97 19.85 3.31 21.25
CA VAL A 97 19.89 3.32 22.71
C VAL A 97 21.11 2.56 23.22
N GLU A 98 21.40 1.41 22.60
CA GLU A 98 22.43 0.50 23.05
C GLU A 98 22.95 -0.34 21.87
N SER A 99 24.26 -0.32 21.61
CA SER A 99 24.90 -1.16 20.59
C SER A 99 25.45 -2.48 21.16
N GLU A 100 25.71 -2.51 22.46
CA GLU A 100 26.19 -3.71 23.13
C GLU A 100 25.06 -4.72 23.31
N CYS A 101 25.41 -6.01 23.28
CA CYS A 101 24.44 -7.03 23.58
C CYS A 101 24.08 -6.89 25.07
N PRO A 102 22.79 -6.78 25.43
CA PRO A 102 22.40 -6.68 26.83
C PRO A 102 22.96 -7.87 27.56
N THR A 103 23.60 -7.64 28.70
CA THR A 103 24.33 -8.66 29.45
C THR A 103 23.46 -9.85 29.86
N ALA A 104 22.13 -9.73 29.74
CA ALA A 104 21.13 -10.77 29.99
C ALA A 104 20.87 -11.73 28.80
N LEU A 105 21.39 -11.46 27.60
CA LEU A 105 21.09 -12.20 26.37
C LEU A 105 22.37 -12.64 25.63
N VAL A 106 23.17 -13.52 26.23
CA VAL A 106 24.34 -14.09 25.52
C VAL A 106 23.83 -14.93 24.33
N PRO A 107 24.18 -14.59 23.07
CA PRO A 107 23.86 -15.44 21.91
C PRO A 107 24.60 -16.78 21.97
N PRO A 108 24.03 -17.88 21.43
CA PRO A 108 22.71 -17.95 20.81
C PRO A 108 21.58 -18.10 21.84
N ASN A 109 20.45 -17.45 21.57
CA ASN A 109 19.20 -17.60 22.33
C ASN A 109 17.99 -17.70 21.38
N MET A 110 16.78 -17.85 21.94
CA MET A 110 15.52 -18.01 21.18
C MET A 110 15.20 -16.87 20.20
N PHE A 111 15.82 -15.69 20.35
CA PHE A 111 15.57 -14.51 19.52
C PHE A 111 16.68 -14.23 18.52
N PHE A 112 17.94 -14.48 18.88
CA PHE A 112 19.07 -14.28 17.99
C PHE A 112 20.14 -15.34 18.18
N LYS A 113 20.64 -15.79 17.04
CA LYS A 113 21.75 -16.74 16.96
C LYS A 113 23.08 -16.07 17.30
N ASN A 114 23.27 -14.84 16.82
CA ASN A 114 24.49 -14.07 17.01
C ASN A 114 24.16 -12.62 17.38
N TRP A 115 25.14 -11.92 17.96
CA TRP A 115 25.11 -10.48 18.14
C TRP A 115 26.39 -9.86 17.57
N GLU A 116 26.23 -8.87 16.72
CA GLU A 116 27.34 -8.14 16.10
C GLU A 116 27.11 -6.64 16.28
N SER A 117 27.69 -6.03 17.32
CA SER A 117 27.47 -4.63 17.62
C SER A 117 27.67 -3.70 16.43
N LYS A 118 26.70 -2.82 16.18
CA LYS A 118 26.76 -1.76 15.18
C LYS A 118 26.44 -0.40 15.80
N PHE A 119 27.07 0.63 15.28
CA PHE A 119 26.77 2.02 15.60
C PHE A 119 25.85 2.62 14.53
N GLU A 120 25.28 3.79 14.82
CA GLU A 120 24.29 4.47 13.97
C GLU A 120 24.77 4.66 12.54
N ILE A 121 26.04 5.06 12.37
CA ILE A 121 26.68 5.26 11.07
C ILE A 121 26.76 3.99 10.21
N ASP A 122 26.64 2.82 10.82
CA ASP A 122 26.74 1.51 10.15
C ASP A 122 25.36 0.90 9.87
N ILE A 123 24.28 1.50 10.38
CA ILE A 123 22.92 1.02 10.17
C ILE A 123 22.41 1.51 8.82
N ASN A 124 22.05 0.55 7.96
CA ASN A 124 21.32 0.76 6.72
C ASN A 124 19.95 0.13 6.84
N ILE A 125 18.94 0.95 7.13
CA ILE A 125 17.57 0.51 7.43
C ILE A 125 16.97 -0.38 6.33
N ASP A 126 17.36 -0.17 5.06
CA ASP A 126 16.91 -0.98 3.92
C ASP A 126 17.42 -2.42 3.96
N SER A 127 18.45 -2.68 4.77
CA SER A 127 19.13 -3.98 4.90
C SER A 127 18.92 -4.63 6.27
N TYR A 128 18.11 -4.02 7.14
CA TYR A 128 17.87 -4.49 8.50
C TYR A 128 16.38 -4.72 8.75
N PHE A 129 16.08 -5.77 9.50
CA PHE A 129 14.76 -6.01 10.09
C PHE A 129 14.76 -5.51 11.53
N ALA A 130 13.58 -5.13 12.01
CA ALA A 130 13.35 -4.72 13.37
C ALA A 130 12.42 -5.73 14.06
N MET A 131 12.90 -6.23 15.20
CA MET A 131 12.12 -7.09 16.10
C MET A 131 11.66 -6.28 17.30
N GLU A 132 10.38 -6.35 17.60
CA GLU A 132 9.70 -5.45 18.52
C GLU A 132 9.63 -5.99 19.96
N ASN A 133 9.65 -5.08 20.95
CA ASN A 133 9.14 -5.27 22.31
C ASN A 133 9.57 -6.57 23.00
N LEU A 134 10.89 -6.72 23.20
CA LEU A 134 11.40 -7.68 24.17
C LEU A 134 11.21 -7.14 25.59
N THR A 135 10.11 -7.51 26.24
CA THR A 135 9.93 -7.26 27.67
C THR A 135 10.62 -8.35 28.48
N LYS A 136 11.44 -7.92 29.45
CA LYS A 136 12.09 -8.81 30.42
C LYS A 136 11.04 -9.32 31.42
N THR A 137 10.77 -10.61 31.40
CA THR A 137 9.92 -11.27 32.40
C THR A 137 10.77 -12.15 33.30
N ARG A 138 10.60 -11.99 34.62
CA ARG A 138 11.27 -12.85 35.59
C ARG A 138 10.51 -14.17 35.63
N ILE A 139 11.14 -15.27 35.22
CA ILE A 139 10.58 -16.60 35.41
C ILE A 139 11.01 -17.11 36.79
N GLU A 140 10.03 -17.52 37.59
CA GLU A 140 10.27 -18.30 38.81
C GLU A 140 10.73 -19.71 38.41
N THR A 141 11.60 -20.33 39.21
CA THR A 141 12.35 -21.55 38.85
C THR A 141 11.53 -22.75 38.40
N ASP A 142 10.21 -22.73 38.63
CA ASP A 142 9.30 -23.86 38.47
C ASP A 142 8.40 -23.79 37.22
N GLU A 143 8.44 -22.72 36.43
CA GLU A 143 7.70 -22.69 35.16
C GLU A 143 8.44 -23.49 34.08
N THR A 144 7.71 -24.39 33.42
CA THR A 144 8.20 -25.14 32.26
C THR A 144 8.52 -24.20 31.11
N LEU A 145 9.78 -24.19 30.68
CA LEU A 145 10.24 -23.47 29.48
C LEU A 145 9.35 -23.80 28.27
N PRO A 146 9.01 -22.82 27.41
CA PRO A 146 8.32 -23.05 26.14
C PRO A 146 9.08 -24.10 25.31
N LYS A 147 8.33 -25.00 24.66
CA LYS A 147 8.89 -26.19 23.98
C LYS A 147 9.56 -25.89 22.64
N ASP A 148 9.39 -24.68 22.10
CA ASP A 148 9.84 -24.33 20.75
C ASP A 148 10.90 -23.21 20.79
N GLU A 149 12.15 -23.61 20.49
CA GLU A 149 13.29 -22.84 19.92
C GLU A 149 14.43 -22.23 20.79
N PHE A 150 15.65 -22.37 20.23
CA PHE A 150 17.05 -22.20 20.66
C PHE A 150 17.43 -22.18 22.16
N VAL A 151 17.76 -23.39 22.65
CA VAL A 151 18.55 -23.63 23.86
C VAL A 151 20.05 -23.59 23.52
N SER A 152 20.80 -22.70 24.16
CA SER A 152 22.23 -22.98 24.40
C SER A 152 22.51 -22.88 25.90
N GLY A 153 23.00 -24.00 26.43
CA GLY A 153 23.14 -24.22 27.86
C GLY A 153 24.13 -23.25 28.49
N HIS A 154 23.65 -22.47 29.44
CA HIS A 154 24.41 -22.19 30.65
C HIS A 154 23.46 -22.30 31.84
N GLU A 155 23.74 -23.25 32.73
CA GLU A 155 23.15 -23.30 34.06
C GLU A 155 23.54 -22.03 34.83
N CYS A 156 22.80 -20.94 34.66
CA CYS A 156 22.89 -19.82 35.58
C CYS A 156 22.05 -20.17 36.81
N LYS A 157 22.70 -20.60 37.88
CA LYS A 157 22.05 -21.17 39.07
C LYS A 157 21.26 -20.19 39.94
N ASN A 158 21.11 -18.92 39.57
CA ASN A 158 20.28 -17.99 40.32
C ASN A 158 19.50 -17.11 39.35
N THR A 159 18.17 -17.31 39.30
CA THR A 159 17.17 -16.65 38.42
C THR A 159 17.36 -16.89 36.92
N LYS A 160 16.44 -17.64 36.30
CA LYS A 160 16.29 -17.69 34.84
C LYS A 160 15.47 -16.47 34.41
N LEU A 161 16.12 -15.51 33.77
CA LEU A 161 15.41 -14.42 33.11
C LEU A 161 14.89 -14.95 31.77
N HIS A 162 13.61 -14.70 31.50
CA HIS A 162 13.03 -14.96 30.19
C HIS A 162 12.67 -13.63 29.57
N PHE A 163 12.65 -13.61 28.25
CA PHE A 163 12.08 -12.50 27.52
C PHE A 163 10.94 -13.11 26.73
N SER A 164 9.75 -12.54 26.86
CA SER A 164 8.61 -12.88 26.02
C SER A 164 8.51 -11.82 24.95
N GLN A 165 8.41 -12.25 23.68
CA GLN A 165 8.04 -11.34 22.61
C GLN A 165 6.57 -10.97 22.81
N THR A 166 6.30 -9.68 22.99
CA THR A 166 4.92 -9.19 22.97
C THR A 166 4.57 -8.92 21.51
N LEU A 167 3.73 -9.78 20.92
CA LEU A 167 3.24 -9.55 19.56
C LEU A 167 2.40 -8.28 19.54
N TYR A 168 2.60 -7.45 18.52
CA TYR A 168 1.80 -6.26 18.31
C TYR A 168 0.64 -6.58 17.37
N LYS A 169 -0.55 -6.07 17.72
CA LYS A 169 -1.73 -6.22 16.89
C LYS A 169 -1.83 -5.06 15.88
N TYR A 170 -1.64 -5.39 14.61
CA TYR A 170 -1.84 -4.50 13.47
C TYR A 170 -3.28 -4.64 12.96
N ASP A 171 -4.07 -3.56 12.98
CA ASP A 171 -5.48 -3.55 12.53
C ASP A 171 -5.63 -2.88 11.17
N LEU A 172 -6.52 -3.40 10.32
CA LEU A 172 -6.82 -2.83 9.00
C LEU A 172 -7.15 -1.33 9.05
N ASN A 173 -7.89 -0.86 10.06
CA ASN A 173 -8.26 0.55 10.16
C ASN A 173 -7.08 1.46 10.49
N ASP A 174 -5.96 0.88 10.95
CA ASP A 174 -4.70 1.55 11.25
C ASP A 174 -3.72 1.57 10.07
N LEU A 175 -4.06 0.89 8.97
CA LEU A 175 -3.26 0.87 7.75
C LEU A 175 -3.00 2.30 7.25
N ILE A 176 -1.74 2.59 6.96
CA ILE A 176 -1.27 3.85 6.40
C ILE A 176 -1.11 3.70 4.89
N ILE A 177 -1.72 4.61 4.14
CA ILE A 177 -1.62 4.64 2.68
C ILE A 177 -0.99 5.97 2.27
N TYR A 178 0.15 5.89 1.58
CA TYR A 178 0.80 7.10 1.06
C TYR A 178 -0.05 7.77 -0.01
N ASN A 179 0.01 9.10 -0.05
CA ASN A 179 -0.60 9.92 -1.10
C ASN A 179 -0.10 9.49 -2.49
N LYS A 180 1.19 9.17 -2.62
CA LYS A 180 1.79 8.67 -3.87
C LYS A 180 1.12 7.38 -4.37
N ASP A 181 0.71 6.50 -3.46
CA ASP A 181 0.06 5.24 -3.80
C ASP A 181 -1.41 5.48 -4.16
N LEU A 182 -2.12 6.32 -3.43
CA LEU A 182 -3.47 6.76 -3.82
C LEU A 182 -3.49 7.38 -5.23
N MET A 183 -2.49 8.20 -5.57
CA MET A 183 -2.35 8.76 -6.92
C MET A 183 -2.00 7.70 -7.97
N ARG A 184 -1.08 6.78 -7.64
CA ARG A 184 -0.67 5.69 -8.53
C ARG A 184 -1.82 4.74 -8.85
N LEU A 185 -2.67 4.46 -7.87
CA LEU A 185 -3.86 3.61 -7.98
C LEU A 185 -5.07 4.33 -8.59
N GLY A 186 -4.95 5.63 -8.88
CA GLY A 186 -6.02 6.43 -9.48
C GLY A 186 -7.18 6.74 -8.54
N ILE A 187 -6.97 6.56 -7.23
CA ILE A 187 -7.96 6.82 -6.16
C ILE A 187 -8.11 8.33 -5.95
N ILE A 188 -7.00 9.07 -5.98
CA ILE A 188 -7.00 10.54 -5.85
C ILE A 188 -6.34 11.18 -7.08
N GLU A 189 -6.85 12.33 -7.50
CA GLU A 189 -6.28 13.05 -8.64
C GLU A 189 -4.97 13.74 -8.24
N LYS A 190 -3.95 13.66 -9.11
CA LYS A 190 -2.79 14.56 -9.03
C LYS A 190 -3.30 15.99 -9.04
N GLN A 191 -3.07 16.75 -7.96
CA GLN A 191 -3.26 18.20 -8.00
C GLN A 191 -2.47 18.73 -9.20
N LYS A 192 -3.17 19.34 -10.17
CA LYS A 192 -2.53 20.12 -11.22
C LYS A 192 -1.85 21.30 -10.55
N THR A 193 -0.60 21.15 -10.11
CA THR A 193 0.27 22.31 -9.98
C THR A 193 0.31 22.93 -11.36
N SER A 194 -0.31 24.10 -11.50
CA SER A 194 -0.34 24.91 -12.71
C SER A 194 1.09 25.28 -13.11
N ARG A 195 1.78 24.35 -13.75
CA ARG A 195 3.03 24.60 -14.47
C ARG A 195 2.66 24.71 -15.94
N PRO A 196 3.11 25.75 -16.65
CA PRO A 196 2.85 25.86 -18.08
C PRO A 196 3.31 24.57 -18.76
N PRO A 197 2.50 23.98 -19.66
CA PRO A 197 2.86 22.72 -20.28
C PRO A 197 4.16 22.89 -21.06
N SER A 198 5.16 22.05 -20.78
CA SER A 198 6.37 21.98 -21.60
C SER A 198 5.98 21.52 -23.02
N ALA A 199 6.69 22.03 -24.02
CA ALA A 199 6.40 21.81 -25.44
C ALA A 199 6.29 20.33 -25.87
N ALA A 200 6.87 19.39 -25.11
CA ALA A 200 6.76 17.96 -25.36
C ALA A 200 5.36 17.39 -25.02
N SER A 201 4.67 17.94 -24.03
CA SER A 201 3.33 17.51 -23.61
C SER A 201 2.21 17.95 -24.56
N LEU A 202 2.41 19.08 -25.26
CA LEU A 202 1.47 19.59 -26.28
C LEU A 202 1.43 18.70 -27.53
N ASN A 203 2.57 18.14 -27.94
CA ASN A 203 2.66 17.26 -29.11
C ASN A 203 1.99 15.90 -28.91
N VAL A 204 2.00 15.35 -27.69
CA VAL A 204 1.32 14.08 -27.38
C VAL A 204 -0.20 14.29 -27.29
N ARG A 205 -0.62 15.41 -26.69
CA ARG A 205 -2.05 15.74 -26.55
C ARG A 205 -2.69 16.05 -27.90
N SER A 206 -2.03 16.82 -28.78
CA SER A 206 -2.55 17.12 -30.13
C SER A 206 -2.73 15.86 -30.98
N LYS A 207 -1.79 14.91 -30.90
CA LYS A 207 -1.86 13.63 -31.63
C LYS A 207 -3.09 12.78 -31.28
N TYR A 208 -3.52 12.80 -30.02
CA TYR A 208 -4.70 12.06 -29.60
C TYR A 208 -6.00 12.81 -29.86
N THR A 209 -6.02 14.14 -29.72
CA THR A 209 -7.20 14.96 -29.99
C THR A 209 -7.70 14.77 -31.43
N GLU A 210 -6.78 14.74 -32.40
CA GLU A 210 -7.12 14.51 -33.81
C GLU A 210 -7.71 13.09 -34.02
N LYS A 211 -7.09 12.06 -33.43
CA LYS A 211 -7.61 10.68 -33.49
C LYS A 211 -8.99 10.51 -32.84
N ILE A 212 -9.24 11.19 -31.72
CA ILE A 212 -10.53 11.13 -31.01
C ILE A 212 -11.61 11.80 -31.88
N SER A 213 -11.30 12.93 -32.52
CA SER A 213 -12.26 13.63 -33.39
C SER A 213 -12.73 12.79 -34.59
N LEU A 214 -11.88 11.87 -35.06
CA LEU A 214 -12.18 10.96 -36.17
C LEU A 214 -13.07 9.77 -35.77
N MET A 215 -13.32 9.54 -34.47
CA MET A 215 -14.18 8.45 -34.02
C MET A 215 -15.65 8.77 -34.37
N THR A 216 -16.34 7.83 -34.98
CA THR A 216 -17.74 7.98 -35.43
C THR A 216 -18.75 7.74 -34.31
N ASP A 217 -18.40 6.94 -33.32
CA ASP A 217 -19.24 6.64 -32.16
C ASP A 217 -18.98 7.66 -31.05
N ASN A 218 -20.03 8.36 -30.62
CA ASN A 218 -19.94 9.36 -29.55
C ASN A 218 -19.50 8.72 -28.24
N LEU A 219 -19.93 7.48 -27.96
CA LEU A 219 -19.48 6.74 -26.78
C LEU A 219 -17.96 6.46 -26.85
N ASP A 220 -17.44 6.11 -28.03
CA ASP A 220 -16.00 5.91 -28.20
C ASP A 220 -15.22 7.18 -27.91
N ARG A 221 -15.75 8.36 -28.26
CA ARG A 221 -15.11 9.64 -27.95
C ARG A 221 -15.01 9.88 -26.45
N VAL A 222 -16.10 9.66 -25.71
CA VAL A 222 -16.13 9.80 -24.24
C VAL A 222 -15.12 8.85 -23.60
N LEU A 223 -15.18 7.56 -23.97
CA LEU A 223 -14.26 6.54 -23.46
C LEU A 223 -12.81 6.85 -23.83
N ALA A 224 -12.54 7.34 -25.05
CA ALA A 224 -11.20 7.70 -25.48
C ALA A 224 -10.65 8.92 -24.72
N ARG A 225 -11.48 9.91 -24.38
CA ARG A 225 -11.08 11.04 -23.52
C ARG A 225 -10.68 10.55 -22.13
N ILE A 226 -11.42 9.61 -21.54
CA ILE A 226 -11.04 8.99 -20.26
C ILE A 226 -9.72 8.24 -20.40
N ILE A 227 -9.61 7.36 -21.41
CA ILE A 227 -8.42 6.53 -21.64
C ILE A 227 -7.16 7.38 -21.83
N THR A 228 -7.26 8.49 -22.57
CA THR A 228 -6.11 9.37 -22.84
C THR A 228 -5.80 10.31 -21.69
N THR A 229 -6.82 10.85 -21.01
CA THR A 229 -6.63 11.82 -19.92
C THR A 229 -6.20 11.15 -18.62
N LYS A 230 -6.66 9.93 -18.35
CA LYS A 230 -6.40 9.17 -17.10
C LYS A 230 -5.37 8.06 -17.28
N ASN A 231 -4.53 8.15 -18.31
CA ASN A 231 -3.39 7.26 -18.56
C ASN A 231 -3.74 5.75 -18.64
N ASN A 232 -4.65 5.40 -19.55
CA ASN A 232 -5.00 4.01 -19.89
C ASN A 232 -5.57 3.16 -18.72
N PRO A 233 -6.52 3.69 -17.91
CA PRO A 233 -7.05 3.07 -16.68
C PRO A 233 -7.79 1.75 -16.93
N SER A 234 -8.02 0.91 -15.92
CA SER A 234 -8.80 -0.34 -16.07
C SER A 234 -10.29 -0.08 -16.35
N LEU A 235 -11.04 -1.11 -16.75
CA LEU A 235 -12.48 -0.99 -17.05
C LEU A 235 -13.28 -0.55 -15.81
N GLU A 236 -12.95 -1.09 -14.64
CA GLU A 236 -13.54 -0.75 -13.35
C GLU A 236 -13.36 0.75 -13.05
N VAL A 237 -12.14 1.25 -13.26
CA VAL A 237 -11.81 2.66 -13.03
C VAL A 237 -12.50 3.57 -14.06
N ILE A 238 -12.67 3.11 -15.30
CA ILE A 238 -13.45 3.83 -16.32
C ILE A 238 -14.90 4.01 -15.87
N PHE A 239 -15.53 2.98 -15.32
CA PHE A 239 -16.89 3.09 -14.79
C PHE A 239 -16.99 4.08 -13.63
N ARG A 240 -16.02 4.09 -12.70
CA ARG A 240 -15.96 5.09 -11.63
C ARG A 240 -15.90 6.51 -12.21
N TYR A 241 -15.04 6.75 -13.20
CA TYR A 241 -14.96 8.06 -13.85
C TYR A 241 -16.26 8.44 -14.57
N LEU A 242 -16.94 7.49 -15.22
CA LEU A 242 -18.22 7.76 -15.86
C LEU A 242 -19.30 8.14 -14.84
N ILE A 243 -19.38 7.44 -13.70
CA ILE A 243 -20.34 7.74 -12.63
C ILE A 243 -20.04 9.12 -12.04
N THR A 244 -18.79 9.38 -11.66
CA THR A 244 -18.38 10.66 -11.09
C THR A 244 -18.54 11.82 -12.07
N ASP A 245 -18.36 11.59 -13.37
CA ASP A 245 -18.58 12.62 -14.40
C ASP A 245 -20.06 12.87 -14.65
N PHE A 246 -20.88 11.82 -14.62
CA PHE A 246 -22.32 11.91 -14.83
C PHE A 246 -23.04 12.70 -13.73
N GLU A 247 -22.55 12.63 -12.48
CA GLU A 247 -23.06 13.38 -11.33
C GLU A 247 -22.71 14.89 -11.34
N LYS A 248 -21.82 15.33 -12.24
CA LYS A 248 -21.42 16.75 -12.34
C LYS A 248 -22.32 17.51 -13.32
N GLU A 249 -22.57 18.78 -13.00
CA GLU A 249 -23.23 19.72 -13.92
C GLU A 249 -22.37 20.01 -15.15
N ASP A 250 -21.06 20.23 -14.94
CA ASP A 250 -20.07 20.42 -16.00
C ASP A 250 -19.25 19.14 -16.21
N ARG A 251 -19.70 18.28 -17.13
CA ARG A 251 -19.05 17.00 -17.44
C ARG A 251 -17.70 17.20 -18.15
N GLU A 252 -16.63 16.58 -17.62
CA GLU A 252 -15.27 16.64 -18.14
C GLU A 252 -15.08 15.74 -19.37
N PHE A 253 -15.67 14.55 -19.37
CA PHE A 253 -15.46 13.55 -20.43
C PHE A 253 -16.66 13.50 -21.38
N ASP A 254 -17.87 13.48 -20.83
CA ASP A 254 -19.12 13.53 -21.60
C ASP A 254 -19.55 14.96 -21.92
N THR A 255 -18.71 15.69 -22.65
CA THR A 255 -18.99 17.09 -23.02
C THR A 255 -20.22 17.29 -23.90
N GLU A 256 -20.74 16.21 -24.49
CA GLU A 256 -21.91 16.21 -25.38
C GLU A 256 -23.18 15.73 -24.65
N ASN A 257 -23.07 15.42 -23.35
CA ASN A 257 -24.17 14.90 -22.51
C ASN A 257 -24.90 13.71 -23.15
N ILE A 258 -24.16 12.80 -23.77
CA ILE A 258 -24.75 11.63 -24.43
C ILE A 258 -25.15 10.56 -23.44
N LEU A 259 -24.55 10.53 -22.25
CA LEU A 259 -24.89 9.56 -21.21
C LEU A 259 -26.17 10.00 -20.52
N THR A 260 -27.13 9.09 -20.44
CA THR A 260 -28.44 9.31 -19.80
C THR A 260 -28.58 8.56 -18.49
N ASP A 261 -27.80 7.48 -18.30
CA ASP A 261 -27.72 6.75 -17.04
C ASP A 261 -26.40 5.96 -16.97
N VAL A 262 -25.83 5.86 -15.78
CA VAL A 262 -24.58 5.11 -15.54
C VAL A 262 -24.70 4.38 -14.20
N THR A 263 -24.60 3.06 -14.25
CA THR A 263 -24.52 2.20 -13.07
C THR A 263 -23.18 1.48 -13.03
N ASN A 264 -22.91 0.71 -11.97
CA ASN A 264 -21.69 -0.08 -11.86
C ASN A 264 -21.53 -1.15 -12.96
N ASN A 265 -22.64 -1.59 -13.58
CA ASN A 265 -22.66 -2.74 -14.49
C ASN A 265 -23.16 -2.41 -15.89
N GLU A 266 -23.85 -1.30 -16.08
CA GLU A 266 -24.48 -0.92 -17.33
C GLU A 266 -24.39 0.59 -17.55
N LEU A 267 -24.38 1.01 -18.81
CA LEU A 267 -24.53 2.41 -19.18
C LEU A 267 -25.64 2.56 -20.21
N VAL A 268 -26.32 3.70 -20.15
CA VAL A 268 -27.32 4.12 -21.13
C VAL A 268 -26.83 5.40 -21.79
N TYR A 269 -26.79 5.39 -23.12
CA TYR A 269 -26.34 6.55 -23.89
C TYR A 269 -27.18 6.76 -25.15
N ILE A 270 -27.19 8.00 -25.63
CA ILE A 270 -27.83 8.39 -26.89
C ILE A 270 -26.87 8.09 -28.03
N LYS A 271 -27.28 7.20 -28.93
CA LYS A 271 -26.56 6.92 -30.18
C LYS A 271 -26.57 8.15 -31.09
N HIS A 272 -25.74 8.15 -32.12
CA HIS A 272 -25.74 9.19 -33.16
C HIS A 272 -27.10 9.36 -33.86
N ASN A 273 -27.95 8.32 -33.93
CA ASN A 273 -29.30 8.42 -34.51
C ASN A 273 -30.36 8.98 -33.54
N GLY A 274 -29.97 9.39 -32.32
CA GLY A 274 -30.86 9.92 -31.29
C GLY A 274 -31.56 8.86 -30.44
N GLU A 275 -31.37 7.56 -30.71
CA GLU A 275 -31.98 6.49 -29.92
C GLU A 275 -31.15 6.17 -28.66
N PRO A 276 -31.78 5.97 -27.50
CA PRO A 276 -31.10 5.47 -26.32
C PRO A 276 -30.68 4.01 -26.53
N LYS A 277 -29.51 3.65 -25.99
CA LYS A 277 -28.99 2.29 -25.99
C LYS A 277 -28.44 1.96 -24.61
N THR A 278 -28.92 0.85 -24.05
CA THR A 278 -28.32 0.24 -22.86
C THR A 278 -27.28 -0.78 -23.29
N ILE A 279 -26.09 -0.73 -22.68
CA ILE A 279 -25.05 -1.73 -22.86
C ILE A 279 -24.47 -2.16 -21.51
N GLY A 280 -24.14 -3.44 -21.39
CA GLY A 280 -23.47 -3.98 -20.21
C GLY A 280 -21.97 -3.72 -20.20
N LYS A 281 -21.36 -3.84 -19.01
CA LYS A 281 -19.93 -3.65 -18.74
C LYS A 281 -19.02 -4.46 -19.67
N SER A 282 -19.42 -5.68 -20.04
CA SER A 282 -18.68 -6.52 -21.00
C SER A 282 -18.58 -5.88 -22.38
N THR A 283 -19.66 -5.29 -22.88
CA THR A 283 -19.70 -4.54 -24.15
C THR A 283 -18.82 -3.29 -24.07
N VAL A 284 -18.87 -2.56 -22.96
CA VAL A 284 -17.97 -1.41 -22.71
C VAL A 284 -16.50 -1.84 -22.76
N GLY A 285 -16.18 -3.01 -22.20
CA GLY A 285 -14.84 -3.62 -22.30
C GLY A 285 -14.38 -3.85 -23.75
N GLN A 286 -15.29 -4.24 -24.64
CA GLN A 286 -14.99 -4.39 -26.08
C GLN A 286 -14.72 -3.05 -26.75
N HIS A 287 -15.53 -2.02 -26.46
CA HIS A 287 -15.28 -0.65 -26.92
C HIS A 287 -13.90 -0.15 -26.45
N ASN A 288 -13.59 -0.31 -25.16
CA ASN A 288 -12.29 0.07 -24.60
C ASN A 288 -11.12 -0.62 -25.30
N SER A 289 -11.23 -1.92 -25.57
CA SER A 289 -10.20 -2.69 -26.27
C SER A 289 -9.98 -2.19 -27.70
N ARG A 290 -11.07 -1.87 -28.41
CA ARG A 290 -11.03 -1.27 -29.76
C ARG A 290 -10.35 0.10 -29.74
N ILE A 291 -10.74 0.96 -28.81
CA ILE A 291 -10.20 2.31 -28.66
C ILE A 291 -8.70 2.28 -28.36
N ARG A 292 -8.25 1.43 -27.43
CA ARG A 292 -6.81 1.28 -27.14
C ARG A 292 -6.01 0.85 -28.36
N LYS A 293 -6.56 -0.04 -29.19
CA LYS A 293 -5.93 -0.44 -30.46
C LYS A 293 -5.79 0.74 -31.43
N VAL A 294 -6.84 1.55 -31.60
CA VAL A 294 -6.83 2.74 -32.47
C VAL A 294 -5.83 3.80 -31.97
N LEU A 295 -5.73 3.96 -30.66
CA LEU A 295 -4.82 4.90 -30.01
C LEU A 295 -3.38 4.37 -29.92
N GLY A 296 -3.15 3.08 -30.14
CA GLY A 296 -1.82 2.45 -30.03
C GLY A 296 -1.36 2.25 -28.58
N LEU A 297 -2.31 2.03 -27.66
CA LEU A 297 -2.11 1.91 -26.20
C LEU A 297 -2.14 0.47 -25.69
N ASN A 298 -2.08 -0.53 -26.58
CA ASN A 298 -1.98 -1.93 -26.18
C ASN A 298 -0.55 -2.21 -25.71
N LYS A 299 -0.41 -2.81 -24.53
CA LYS A 299 0.87 -3.31 -24.02
C LYS A 299 1.50 -4.24 -25.07
N LYS A 300 2.77 -4.01 -25.39
CA LYS A 300 3.65 -5.09 -25.85
C LYS A 300 3.92 -6.03 -24.68
#